data_AF-A0A2N2NGX9-F1
#
_entry.id   AF-A0A2N2NGX9-F1
#
_cell.length_a   1.000
_cell.length_b   1.000
_cell.length_c   1.000
_cell.angle_alpha   90.00
_cell.angle_beta   90.00
_cell.angle_gamma   90.00
#
_symmetry.space_group_name_H-M   'P 1'
#
loop_
_entity.id
_entity.type
_entity.pdbx_description
1 polymer ?
#
loop_
_entity_poly.entity_id
_entity_poly.type
_entity_poly.pdbx_seq_one_letter_code
_entity_poly.pdbx_strand_id
1 'polypeptide(L)' 'MPRLTEQELQDIYRYLEADKPLPEKDRSLELKSVFHEVTPGRRKIAVKVVDIFGNDTMTILDINVVGKK' A
#
# COMPACT_ATOMS: atom_id res chain seq x y z
N MET A 1 -4.19 2.46 -9.58
CA MET A 1 -3.77 1.16 -9.02
C MET A 1 -4.44 0.08 -9.86
N PRO A 2 -3.68 -0.85 -10.46
CA PRO A 2 -4.30 -2.01 -11.08
C PRO A 2 -5.11 -2.73 -9.99
N ARG A 3 -6.41 -2.88 -10.21
CA ARG A 3 -7.27 -3.65 -9.31
C ARG A 3 -7.16 -5.11 -9.74
N LEU A 4 -7.13 -6.02 -8.77
CA LEU A 4 -7.27 -7.44 -9.07
C LEU A 4 -8.56 -7.67 -9.86
N THR A 5 -8.51 -8.62 -10.79
CA THR A 5 -9.71 -9.08 -11.48
C THR A 5 -10.62 -9.81 -10.50
N GLU A 6 -11.93 -9.86 -10.81
CA GLU A 6 -12.89 -10.61 -9.98
C GLU A 6 -12.50 -12.08 -9.83
N GLN A 7 -11.95 -12.67 -10.90
CA GLN A 7 -11.49 -14.04 -10.89
C GLN A 7 -10.28 -14.26 -9.96
N GLU A 8 -9.32 -13.33 -9.95
CA GLU A 8 -8.19 -13.40 -9.02
C GLU A 8 -8.64 -13.24 -7.57
N LEU A 9 -9.60 -12.36 -7.30
CA LEU A 9 -10.18 -12.21 -5.97
C LEU A 9 -10.87 -13.52 -5.52
N GLN A 10 -11.69 -14.11 -6.40
CA GLN A 10 -12.39 -15.36 -6.10
C GLN A 10 -11.43 -16.53 -5.86
N ASP A 11 -10.36 -16.65 -6.66
CA ASP A 11 -9.33 -17.66 -6.45
C ASP A 11 -8.65 -17.50 -5.08
N ILE A 12 -8.30 -16.26 -4.71
CA ILE A 12 -7.68 -15.94 -3.42
C ILE A 12 -8.61 -16.33 -2.26
N TYR A 13 -9.90 -15.95 -2.31
CA TYR A 13 -10.88 -16.33 -1.30
C TYR A 13 -10.95 -17.85 -1.13
N ARG A 14 -10.98 -18.60 -2.23
CA ARG A 14 -10.99 -20.07 -2.20
C ARG A 14 -9.77 -20.66 -1.50
N TYR A 15 -8.57 -20.09 -1.69
CA TYR A 15 -7.35 -20.55 -1.01
C TYR A 15 -7.43 -20.29 0.49
N LEU A 16 -7.92 -19.11 0.89
CA LEU A 16 -8.08 -18.75 2.31
C LEU A 16 -9.12 -19.62 3.02
N GLU A 17 -10.29 -19.85 2.41
CA GLU A 17 -11.32 -20.74 2.97
C GLU A 17 -10.83 -22.19 3.14
N ALA A 18 -9.86 -22.61 2.32
CA ALA A 18 -9.27 -23.94 2.39
C ALA A 18 -8.05 -24.02 3.32
N ASP A 19 -7.71 -22.96 4.07
CA ASP A 19 -6.48 -22.82 4.87
C ASP A 19 -5.19 -23.15 4.09
N LYS A 20 -5.21 -22.88 2.77
CA LYS A 20 -4.06 -23.11 1.89
C LYS A 20 -3.25 -21.82 1.75
N PRO A 21 -1.90 -21.91 1.70
CA PRO A 21 -1.09 -20.76 1.39
C PRO A 21 -1.44 -20.23 0.00
N LEU A 22 -1.50 -18.91 -0.13
CA LEU A 22 -1.65 -18.28 -1.44
C LEU A 22 -0.45 -18.64 -2.31
N PRO A 23 -0.67 -18.88 -3.62
CA PRO A 23 0.43 -19.12 -4.55
C PRO A 23 1.43 -17.96 -4.49
N GLU A 24 2.71 -18.25 -4.70
CA GLU A 24 3.77 -17.22 -4.75
C GLU A 24 3.56 -16.33 -5.98
N LYS A 25 2.65 -15.37 -5.85
CA LYS A 25 2.63 -14.15 -6.65
C LYS A 25 3.60 -13.15 -6.02
N ASP A 26 4.14 -12.27 -6.86
CA ASP A 26 5.03 -11.19 -6.45
C ASP A 26 4.46 -10.45 -5.22
N ARG A 27 5.12 -10.64 -4.06
CA ARG A 27 4.70 -10.06 -2.77
C ARG A 27 5.14 -8.61 -2.61
N SER A 28 5.51 -7.95 -3.71
CA SER A 28 5.92 -6.55 -3.68
C SER A 28 4.72 -5.65 -3.33
N LEU A 29 4.94 -4.77 -2.36
CA LEU A 29 4.00 -3.69 -2.08
C LEU A 29 4.20 -2.60 -3.14
N GLU A 30 3.20 -2.40 -4.01
CA GLU A 30 3.22 -1.30 -4.96
C GLU A 30 3.00 0.05 -4.22
N LEU A 31 4.07 0.65 -3.71
CA LEU A 31 4.04 1.99 -3.16
C LEU A 31 4.10 3.03 -4.29
N LYS A 32 2.96 3.29 -4.92
CA LYS A 32 2.83 4.33 -5.97
C LYS A 32 2.36 5.65 -5.35
N SER A 33 3.27 6.62 -5.25
CA SER A 33 2.94 8.02 -4.93
C SER A 33 3.37 8.94 -6.07
N VAL A 34 2.60 10.01 -6.31
CA VAL A 34 3.06 11.11 -7.17
C VAL A 34 4.18 11.88 -6.46
N PHE A 35 5.17 12.35 -7.22
CA PHE A 35 6.15 13.29 -6.67
C PHE A 35 5.45 14.60 -6.28
N HIS A 36 5.81 15.13 -5.11
CA HIS A 36 5.28 16.38 -4.60
C HIS A 36 6.42 17.24 -4.07
N GLU A 37 6.68 18.37 -4.73
CA GLU A 37 7.68 19.33 -4.29
C GLU A 37 7.14 20.14 -3.11
N VAL A 38 7.99 20.30 -2.10
CA VAL A 38 7.60 20.93 -0.84
C VAL A 38 8.70 21.87 -0.36
N THR A 39 8.31 23.02 0.19
CA THR A 39 9.23 23.94 0.84
C THR A 39 9.92 23.27 2.04
N PRO A 40 11.11 23.69 2.48
CA PRO A 40 11.72 23.15 3.71
C PRO A 40 10.85 23.35 4.95
N GLY A 41 10.90 22.42 5.91
CA GLY A 41 10.16 22.51 7.18
C GLY A 41 9.55 21.18 7.66
N ARG A 42 8.93 21.24 8.85
CA ARG A 42 8.25 20.08 9.46
C ARG A 42 6.94 19.77 8.74
N ARG A 43 6.68 18.49 8.50
CA ARG A 43 5.46 17.99 7.86
C ARG A 43 5.04 16.64 8.43
N LYS A 44 3.76 16.33 8.25
CA LYS A 44 3.17 15.02 8.49
C LYS A 44 2.90 14.34 7.15
N ILE A 45 3.34 13.10 6.99
CA ILE A 45 2.98 12.23 5.87
C ILE A 45 2.03 11.16 6.37
N ALA A 46 0.87 11.05 5.74
CA ALA A 46 -0.04 9.94 5.94
C ALA A 46 0.31 8.81 4.96
N VAL A 47 0.61 7.63 5.48
CA VAL A 47 0.79 6.41 4.69
C VAL A 47 -0.40 5.50 4.96
N LYS A 48 -1.11 5.08 3.91
CA LYS A 48 -2.23 4.15 3.99
C LYS A 48 -1.90 2.91 3.20
N VAL A 49 -1.97 1.75 3.85
CA VAL A 49 -1.82 0.43 3.23
C VAL A 49 -3.19 -0.21 3.22
N VAL A 50 -3.64 -0.65 2.05
CA VAL A 50 -4.95 -1.28 1.87
C VAL A 50 -4.70 -2.70 1.38
N ASP A 51 -5.32 -3.67 2.03
CA ASP A 51 -5.33 -5.05 1.54
C ASP A 51 -6.35 -5.21 0.40
N ILE A 52 -6.37 -6.40 -0.18
CA ILE A 52 -7.25 -6.74 -1.30
C ILE A 52 -8.74 -6.82 -0.91
N PHE A 53 -9.03 -6.92 0.39
CA PHE A 53 -10.39 -6.96 0.95
C PHE A 53 -10.91 -5.56 1.27
N GLY A 54 -10.08 -4.54 1.07
CA GLY A 54 -10.42 -3.15 1.35
C GLY A 54 -10.20 -2.76 2.81
N ASN A 55 -9.63 -3.64 3.64
CA ASN A 55 -9.21 -3.23 4.97
C ASN A 55 -7.96 -2.37 4.84
N ASP A 56 -7.93 -1.28 5.58
CA ASP A 56 -6.78 -0.40 5.57
C ASP A 56 -6.18 -0.18 6.95
N THR A 57 -4.89 0.11 6.94
CA THR A 57 -4.15 0.61 8.09
C THR A 57 -3.43 1.88 7.68
N MET A 58 -3.51 2.90 8.53
CA MET A 58 -2.88 4.20 8.31
C MET A 58 -1.86 4.52 9.39
N THR A 59 -0.73 5.10 9.00
CA THR A 59 0.30 5.63 9.91
C THR A 59 0.65 7.06 9.51
N ILE A 60 0.90 7.91 10.50
CA ILE A 60 1.35 9.29 10.30
C ILE A 60 2.83 9.38 10.68
N LEU A 61 3.65 9.85 9.74
CA LEU A 61 5.07 10.07 9.91
C LEU A 61 5.33 11.57 10.04
N ASP A 62 5.92 12.00 11.15
CA ASP A 62 6.48 13.35 11.27
C ASP A 62 7.87 13.40 10.65
N ILE A 63 8.05 14.26 9.66
CA ILE A 63 9.31 14.46 8.95
C ILE A 63 9.74 15.93 8.99
N ASN A 64 11.05 16.17 8.88
CA ASN A 64 11.60 17.50 8.69
C ASN A 64 12.32 17.55 7.34
N VAL A 65 11.77 18.29 6.38
CA VAL A 65 12.37 18.43 5.06
C VAL A 65 13.47 19.48 5.13
N VAL A 66 14.71 19.06 4.93
CA VAL A 66 15.89 19.94 4.92
C VAL A 66 16.07 20.50 3.51
N GLY A 67 16.07 21.82 3.38
CA GLY A 67 16.44 22.48 2.13
C GLY A 67 17.95 22.45 1.92
N LYS A 68 18.42 22.29 0.67
CA LYS A 68 19.81 22.60 0.36
C LYS A 68 19.98 24.12 0.47
N LYS A 69 20.98 24.54 1.25
CA LYS A 69 21.45 25.94 1.32
C LYS A 69 22.03 26.36 -0.01
#